data_AF-A0A530YNQ2-F1
#
_entry.id   AF-A0A530YNQ2-F1
#
_cell.length_a   1.000
_cell.length_b   1.000
_cell.length_c   1.000
_cell.angle_alpha   90.00
_cell.angle_beta   90.00
_cell.angle_gamma   90.00
#
_symmetry.space_group_name_H-M   'P 1'
#
loop_
_entity.id
_entity.type
_entity.pdbx_description
1 polymer ?
#
loop_
_entity_poly.entity_id
_entity_poly.type
_entity_poly.pdbx_seq_one_letter_code
_entity_poly.pdbx_strand_id
1 'polypeptide(L)'
;TTGNAKEIAWWGNPGMALPTGAPRRRQCPQHGLSGRVAVADLDADGRTDIVVSEENGQADHARAYWWRNPGDLRPNWEQQEITSRGSLNSLSVADMNDDGRPDLVMGEHRGALRLSLWRNLGGGRFIEQLVGEGLESHLGARTVDLDGDGDREIVSIGWDAPHAIHVLRNDATVPSDREAGQVPPRGDIVPQSE
;
A
#
# COMPACT_ATOMS: atom_id res chain seq x y z
N THR A 1 16.68 11.40 1.94
CA THR A 1 18.00 10.89 2.37
C THR A 1 18.55 9.94 1.32
N THR A 2 19.61 10.33 0.62
CA THR A 2 20.28 9.52 -0.42
C THR A 2 21.29 8.57 0.24
N GLY A 3 20.85 7.38 0.62
CA GLY A 3 21.70 6.30 1.09
C GLY A 3 21.47 5.08 0.21
N ASN A 4 22.49 4.69 -0.56
CA ASN A 4 22.45 3.52 -1.43
C ASN A 4 22.36 2.25 -0.57
N ALA A 5 21.34 1.44 -0.85
CA ALA A 5 20.94 0.22 -0.17
C ALA A 5 20.24 0.43 1.19
N LYS A 6 18.96 0.07 1.24
CA LYS A 6 18.18 -0.05 2.46
C LYS A 6 18.05 -1.54 2.80
N GLU A 7 18.45 -1.91 4.00
CA GLU A 7 18.40 -3.29 4.49
C GLU A 7 17.09 -3.55 5.24
N ILE A 8 16.43 -4.69 4.99
CA ILE A 8 15.37 -5.20 5.86
C ILE A 8 16.03 -6.04 6.96
N ALA A 9 15.70 -5.77 8.22
CA ALA A 9 16.18 -6.51 9.38
C ALA A 9 15.00 -6.83 10.32
N TRP A 10 15.12 -7.94 11.05
CA TRP A 10 14.13 -8.39 12.03
C TRP A 10 14.73 -8.45 13.43
N TRP A 11 13.93 -8.12 14.43
CA TRP A 11 14.29 -8.22 15.84
C TRP A 11 13.26 -9.08 16.57
N GLY A 12 13.73 -10.07 17.35
CA GLY A 12 12.83 -10.83 18.21
C GLY A 12 12.38 -9.95 19.37
N ASN A 13 11.07 -9.80 19.57
CA ASN A 13 10.51 -9.14 20.74
C ASN A 13 10.60 -10.11 21.94
N PRO A 14 11.41 -9.84 22.97
CA PRO A 14 11.56 -10.73 24.11
C PRO A 14 10.35 -10.71 25.08
N GLY A 15 9.28 -9.99 24.75
CA GLY A 15 8.15 -9.77 25.65
C GLY A 15 8.55 -8.87 26.83
N MET A 16 8.08 -9.19 28.04
CA MET A 16 8.42 -8.42 29.26
C MET A 16 9.83 -8.68 29.81
N ALA A 17 10.61 -9.59 29.21
CA ALA A 17 11.99 -9.84 29.61
C ALA A 17 12.94 -8.87 28.89
N LEU A 18 13.90 -8.28 29.62
CA LEU A 18 14.98 -7.52 28.99
C LEU A 18 15.77 -8.46 28.05
N PRO A 19 16.08 -8.06 26.81
CA PRO A 19 16.79 -8.91 25.87
C PRO A 19 18.20 -9.20 26.40
N THR A 20 18.49 -10.45 26.74
CA THR A 20 19.84 -10.90 27.17
C THR A 20 20.73 -11.30 25.98
N GLY A 21 20.28 -11.06 24.75
CA GLY A 21 21.00 -11.43 23.53
C GLY A 21 21.11 -10.27 22.54
N ALA A 22 22.25 -10.23 21.84
CA ALA A 22 22.45 -9.29 20.74
C ALA A 22 21.39 -9.51 19.64
N PRO A 23 20.92 -8.43 19.00
CA PRO A 23 19.97 -8.53 17.90
C PRO A 23 20.50 -9.43 16.80
N ARG A 24 19.67 -10.39 16.33
CA ARG A 24 20.04 -11.29 15.23
C ARG A 24 19.75 -10.61 13.89
N ARG A 25 20.79 -10.05 13.26
CA ARG A 25 20.73 -9.52 11.91
C ARG A 25 20.60 -10.65 10.90
N ARG A 26 19.58 -10.62 10.05
CA ARG A 26 19.47 -11.45 8.84
C ARG A 26 19.34 -10.51 7.65
N GLN A 27 20.25 -10.63 6.69
CA GLN A 27 20.22 -9.82 5.46
C GLN A 27 19.13 -10.35 4.53
N CYS A 28 18.19 -9.48 4.16
CA CYS A 28 17.31 -9.66 3.00
C CYS A 28 18.01 -9.10 1.74
N PRO A 29 17.45 -9.34 0.52
CA PRO A 29 17.97 -8.74 -0.71
C PRO A 29 18.13 -7.22 -0.58
N GLN A 30 19.26 -6.69 -1.05
CA GLN A 30 19.53 -5.25 -1.02
C GLN A 30 18.64 -4.51 -2.04
N HIS A 31 17.99 -3.44 -1.61
CA HIS A 31 17.23 -2.55 -2.51
C HIS A 31 17.66 -1.11 -2.37
N GLY A 32 17.77 -0.41 -3.51
CA GLY A 32 18.43 0.88 -3.59
C GLY A 32 17.77 1.96 -2.73
N LEU A 33 16.43 2.00 -2.68
CA LEU A 33 15.68 3.19 -2.24
C LEU A 33 14.31 2.87 -1.59
N SER A 34 14.22 1.96 -0.60
CA SER A 34 12.90 1.63 0.03
C SER A 34 12.23 2.79 0.77
N GLY A 35 11.01 3.16 0.41
CA GLY A 35 10.24 4.27 0.97
C GLY A 35 9.31 3.84 2.09
N ARG A 36 8.38 2.91 1.83
CA ARG A 36 7.37 2.43 2.80
C ARG A 36 7.34 0.92 2.85
N VAL A 37 6.83 0.39 3.96
CA VAL A 37 6.61 -1.04 4.17
C VAL A 37 5.23 -1.26 4.76
N ALA A 38 4.56 -2.33 4.33
CA ALA A 38 3.37 -2.85 4.96
C ALA A 38 3.40 -4.39 4.96
N VAL A 39 2.49 -4.98 5.72
CA VAL A 39 2.40 -6.43 5.90
C VAL A 39 0.94 -6.88 5.88
N ALA A 40 0.67 -7.98 5.20
CA ALA A 40 -0.65 -8.63 5.14
C ALA A 40 -0.49 -10.03 4.54
N ASP A 41 -1.49 -10.90 4.70
CA ASP A 41 -1.58 -12.15 3.95
C ASP A 41 -2.07 -11.85 2.52
N LEU A 42 -1.15 -11.72 1.56
CA LEU A 42 -1.46 -11.23 0.21
C LEU A 42 -1.76 -12.38 -0.77
N ASP A 43 -1.38 -13.60 -0.46
CA ASP A 43 -1.72 -14.79 -1.27
C ASP A 43 -2.77 -15.71 -0.64
N ALA A 44 -3.31 -15.34 0.52
CA ALA A 44 -4.32 -16.06 1.28
C ALA A 44 -3.84 -17.45 1.76
N ASP A 45 -2.54 -17.60 2.02
CA ASP A 45 -1.95 -18.84 2.51
C ASP A 45 -1.89 -18.94 4.05
N GLY A 46 -2.40 -17.91 4.74
CA GLY A 46 -2.44 -17.81 6.19
C GLY A 46 -1.15 -17.25 6.80
N ARG A 47 -0.16 -16.85 5.98
CA ARG A 47 1.10 -16.24 6.44
C ARG A 47 1.15 -14.78 6.04
N THR A 48 1.66 -13.97 6.96
CA THR A 48 1.85 -12.54 6.71
C THR A 48 3.06 -12.33 5.79
N ASP A 49 2.79 -11.75 4.63
CA ASP A 49 3.76 -11.31 3.63
C ASP A 49 4.25 -9.88 3.87
N ILE A 50 5.22 -9.45 3.08
CA ILE A 50 5.77 -8.10 3.10
C ILE A 50 5.53 -7.42 1.76
N VAL A 51 5.14 -6.15 1.78
CA VAL A 51 5.15 -5.27 0.62
C VAL A 51 6.01 -4.04 0.92
N VAL A 52 6.83 -3.64 -0.04
CA VAL A 52 7.68 -2.45 0.05
C VAL A 52 7.47 -1.61 -1.19
N SER A 53 7.31 -0.30 -1.01
CA SER A 53 7.38 0.68 -2.09
C SER A 53 8.69 1.44 -2.01
N GLU A 54 9.24 1.88 -3.14
CA GLU A 54 10.45 2.68 -3.21
C GLU A 54 10.15 4.18 -3.29
N GLU A 55 10.99 4.97 -2.64
CA GLU A 55 11.03 6.43 -2.75
C GLU A 55 12.39 6.78 -3.33
N ASN A 56 12.43 7.16 -4.61
CA ASN A 56 13.69 7.46 -5.27
C ASN A 56 13.93 8.97 -5.50
N GLY A 57 12.96 9.81 -5.11
CA GLY A 57 13.04 11.27 -5.25
C GLY A 57 13.04 11.77 -6.71
N GLN A 58 12.90 10.87 -7.68
CA GLN A 58 12.79 11.17 -9.11
C GLN A 58 11.36 10.90 -9.58
N ALA A 59 10.99 11.43 -10.74
CA ALA A 59 9.64 11.31 -11.29
C ALA A 59 9.36 9.96 -11.98
N ASP A 60 10.29 9.02 -11.94
CA ASP A 60 10.25 7.75 -12.66
C ASP A 60 10.96 6.63 -11.90
N HIS A 61 10.68 5.38 -12.27
CA HIS A 61 11.44 4.18 -11.87
C HIS A 61 11.45 3.77 -10.38
N ALA A 62 10.61 4.31 -9.51
CA ALA A 62 10.42 3.70 -8.19
C ALA A 62 9.65 2.40 -8.31
N ARG A 63 10.06 1.37 -7.57
CA ARG A 63 9.43 0.06 -7.64
C ARG A 63 8.60 -0.24 -6.41
N ALA A 64 7.61 -1.10 -6.58
CA ALA A 64 6.97 -1.77 -5.46
C ALA A 64 7.12 -3.28 -5.62
N TYR A 65 7.38 -3.95 -4.50
CA TYR A 65 7.63 -5.37 -4.44
C TYR A 65 6.81 -6.03 -3.36
N TRP A 66 6.39 -7.25 -3.64
CA TRP A 66 5.83 -8.18 -2.68
C TRP A 66 6.84 -9.31 -2.43
N TRP A 67 6.99 -9.71 -1.16
CA TRP A 67 7.72 -10.91 -0.76
C TRP A 67 6.78 -11.85 -0.06
N ARG A 68 6.67 -13.04 -0.63
CA ARG A 68 5.92 -14.13 -0.06
C ARG A 68 6.66 -14.71 1.14
N ASN A 69 5.95 -14.87 2.25
CA ASN A 69 6.48 -15.49 3.45
C ASN A 69 6.48 -17.03 3.30
N PRO A 70 7.64 -17.70 3.24
CA PRO A 70 7.71 -19.15 3.07
C PRO A 70 7.31 -19.93 4.34
N GLY A 71 6.97 -19.24 5.44
CA GLY A 71 6.71 -19.84 6.75
C GLY A 71 7.96 -20.01 7.60
N ASP A 72 9.10 -19.50 7.15
CA ASP A 72 10.31 -19.42 7.95
C ASP A 72 11.07 -18.09 7.73
N LEU A 73 11.91 -17.73 8.69
CA LEU A 73 12.69 -16.48 8.66
C LEU A 73 14.03 -16.65 7.91
N ARG A 74 14.12 -17.55 6.92
CA ARG A 74 15.31 -17.68 6.06
C ARG A 74 15.29 -16.59 4.98
N PRO A 75 16.45 -16.14 4.49
CA PRO A 75 16.55 -14.96 3.63
C PRO A 75 16.03 -15.14 2.19
N ASN A 76 15.59 -16.33 1.80
CA ASN A 76 15.23 -16.67 0.41
C ASN A 76 13.72 -16.57 0.17
N TRP A 77 13.12 -15.42 0.52
CA TRP A 77 11.70 -15.19 0.25
C TRP A 77 11.51 -14.94 -1.24
N GLU A 78 10.46 -15.53 -1.81
CA GLU A 78 10.09 -15.30 -3.20
C GLU A 78 9.65 -13.85 -3.37
N GLN A 79 10.24 -13.15 -4.34
CA GLN A 79 9.98 -11.74 -4.61
C GLN A 79 9.25 -11.58 -5.94
N GLN A 80 8.26 -10.70 -5.97
CA GLN A 80 7.59 -10.29 -7.18
C GLN A 80 7.55 -8.75 -7.27
N GLU A 81 7.82 -8.21 -8.45
CA GLU A 81 7.57 -6.80 -8.75
C GLU A 81 6.07 -6.58 -8.99
N ILE A 82 5.50 -5.59 -8.30
CA ILE A 82 4.11 -5.15 -8.49
C ILE A 82 4.08 -4.06 -9.57
N THR A 83 4.99 -3.08 -9.47
CA THR A 83 5.08 -1.98 -10.42
C THR A 83 6.45 -1.30 -10.40
N SER A 84 6.72 -0.47 -11.41
CA SER A 84 7.94 0.32 -11.58
C SER A 84 7.62 1.66 -12.28
N ARG A 85 7.40 2.72 -11.49
CA ARG A 85 7.10 4.09 -11.96
C ARG A 85 7.12 5.11 -10.83
N GLY A 86 7.17 6.40 -11.19
CA GLY A 86 7.02 7.53 -10.25
C GLY A 86 8.01 7.48 -9.08
N SER A 87 7.62 8.10 -7.96
CA SER A 87 8.21 7.89 -6.62
C SER A 87 7.11 7.49 -5.64
N LEU A 88 7.07 6.24 -5.19
CA LEU A 88 5.97 5.64 -4.42
C LEU A 88 6.15 5.84 -2.90
N ASN A 89 5.90 7.07 -2.44
CA ASN A 89 6.10 7.46 -1.03
C ASN A 89 4.90 7.17 -0.13
N SER A 90 3.88 6.50 -0.65
CA SER A 90 2.66 6.16 0.07
C SER A 90 2.28 4.71 -0.20
N LEU A 91 1.99 3.98 0.88
CA LEU A 91 1.57 2.57 0.86
C LEU A 91 0.65 2.32 2.05
N SER A 92 -0.55 1.79 1.77
CA SER A 92 -1.49 1.25 2.76
C SER A 92 -2.01 -0.09 2.27
N VAL A 93 -2.43 -0.95 3.20
CA VAL A 93 -3.01 -2.26 2.90
C VAL A 93 -4.34 -2.39 3.63
N ALA A 94 -5.40 -2.73 2.89
CA ALA A 94 -6.73 -3.00 3.39
C ALA A 94 -7.54 -3.74 2.33
N ASP A 95 -8.53 -4.52 2.74
CA ASP A 95 -9.56 -4.97 1.81
C ASP A 95 -10.44 -3.76 1.47
N MET A 96 -10.35 -3.27 0.24
CA MET A 96 -11.03 -2.04 -0.19
C MET A 96 -12.35 -2.34 -0.90
N ASN A 97 -12.63 -3.62 -1.14
CA ASN A 97 -13.78 -4.06 -1.92
C ASN A 97 -14.55 -5.24 -1.26
N ASP A 98 -14.22 -5.55 -0.01
CA ASP A 98 -14.80 -6.59 0.84
C ASP A 98 -14.82 -7.99 0.20
N ASP A 99 -13.80 -8.33 -0.59
CA ASP A 99 -13.65 -9.65 -1.21
C ASP A 99 -12.83 -10.66 -0.39
N GLY A 100 -12.42 -10.25 0.80
CA GLY A 100 -11.61 -11.00 1.75
C GLY A 100 -10.11 -11.01 1.40
N ARG A 101 -9.66 -10.29 0.36
CA ARG A 101 -8.25 -10.19 -0.01
C ARG A 101 -7.74 -8.77 0.24
N PRO A 102 -6.61 -8.60 0.95
CA PRO A 102 -6.04 -7.27 1.15
C PRO A 102 -5.54 -6.67 -0.17
N ASP A 103 -6.05 -5.48 -0.50
CA ASP A 103 -5.62 -4.63 -1.60
C ASP A 103 -4.50 -3.65 -1.16
N LEU A 104 -3.81 -3.04 -2.12
CA LEU A 104 -2.78 -2.03 -1.83
C LEU A 104 -3.22 -0.65 -2.32
N VAL A 105 -3.08 0.38 -1.50
CA VAL A 105 -3.23 1.77 -1.92
C VAL A 105 -1.84 2.39 -1.98
N MET A 106 -1.41 2.76 -3.20
CA MET A 106 -0.10 3.34 -3.45
C MET A 106 -0.21 4.73 -4.04
N GLY A 107 0.61 5.66 -3.53
CA GLY A 107 0.58 7.05 -3.94
C GLY A 107 1.96 7.58 -4.33
N GLU A 108 1.98 8.43 -5.36
CA GLU A 108 3.18 9.06 -5.89
C GLU A 108 3.47 10.42 -5.24
N HIS A 109 4.73 10.64 -4.85
CA HIS A 109 5.28 11.97 -4.47
C HIS A 109 5.80 12.75 -5.68
N ARG A 110 6.28 12.01 -6.69
CA ARG A 110 6.86 12.53 -7.91
C ARG A 110 6.38 11.67 -9.07
N GLY A 111 6.30 12.27 -10.26
CA GLY A 111 5.73 11.63 -11.44
C GLY A 111 4.41 12.28 -11.82
N ALA A 112 3.41 11.45 -12.11
CA ALA A 112 2.07 11.91 -12.45
C ALA A 112 1.23 12.24 -11.20
N LEU A 113 1.77 12.00 -9.99
CA LEU A 113 1.06 12.19 -8.73
C LEU A 113 -0.20 11.32 -8.68
N ARG A 114 -0.04 10.06 -9.08
CA ARG A 114 -1.11 9.08 -9.04
C ARG A 114 -1.36 8.59 -7.62
N LEU A 115 -2.61 8.46 -7.29
CA LEU A 115 -3.09 7.59 -6.24
C LEU A 115 -3.77 6.41 -6.93
N SER A 116 -3.30 5.19 -6.63
CA SER A 116 -3.76 3.97 -7.27
C SER A 116 -4.17 2.94 -6.24
N LEU A 117 -5.29 2.27 -6.50
CA LEU A 117 -5.73 1.07 -5.83
C LEU A 117 -5.22 -0.13 -6.63
N TRP A 118 -4.53 -1.04 -5.99
CA TRP A 118 -4.02 -2.28 -6.56
C TRP A 118 -4.84 -3.42 -6.00
N ARG A 119 -5.86 -3.82 -6.75
CA ARG A 119 -6.77 -4.87 -6.35
C ARG A 119 -6.08 -6.22 -6.40
N ASN A 120 -6.16 -6.95 -5.31
CA ASN A 120 -5.55 -8.25 -5.15
C ASN A 120 -6.46 -9.34 -5.75
N LEU A 121 -5.97 -10.00 -6.80
CA LEU A 121 -6.67 -11.07 -7.50
C LEU A 121 -6.33 -12.46 -6.92
N GLY A 122 -5.52 -12.52 -5.87
CA GLY A 122 -5.00 -13.74 -5.27
C GLY A 122 -3.75 -14.28 -5.96
N GLY A 123 -3.02 -15.14 -5.24
CA GLY A 123 -1.78 -15.76 -5.73
C GLY A 123 -0.72 -14.75 -6.17
N GLY A 124 -0.65 -13.60 -5.49
CA GLY A 124 0.34 -12.56 -5.80
C GLY A 124 0.01 -11.64 -6.97
N ARG A 125 -1.17 -11.76 -7.57
CA ARG A 125 -1.54 -10.98 -8.75
C ARG A 125 -2.31 -9.73 -8.34
N PHE A 126 -1.90 -8.59 -8.89
CA PHE A 126 -2.56 -7.31 -8.67
C PHE A 126 -3.02 -6.69 -9.99
N ILE A 127 -4.16 -6.00 -9.96
CA ILE A 127 -4.59 -5.13 -11.06
C ILE A 127 -4.70 -3.70 -10.54
N GLU A 128 -4.14 -2.77 -11.31
CA GLU A 128 -4.20 -1.35 -10.96
C GLU A 128 -5.53 -0.74 -11.39
N GLN A 129 -6.11 0.05 -10.50
CA GLN A 129 -7.18 0.99 -10.74
C GLN A 129 -6.71 2.38 -10.31
N LEU A 130 -6.74 3.34 -11.24
CA LEU A 130 -6.44 4.73 -10.94
C LEU A 130 -7.56 5.32 -10.08
N VAL A 131 -7.20 5.90 -8.94
CA VAL A 131 -8.12 6.59 -8.02
C VAL A 131 -8.13 8.08 -8.32
N GLY A 132 -6.95 8.64 -8.60
CA GLY A 132 -6.79 10.05 -8.96
C GLY A 132 -5.38 10.33 -9.47
N GLU A 133 -5.22 11.45 -10.16
CA GLU A 133 -3.95 11.94 -10.70
C GLU A 133 -3.83 13.45 -10.45
N GLY A 134 -2.59 13.95 -10.30
CA GLY A 134 -2.32 15.37 -10.05
C GLY A 134 -2.37 15.81 -8.59
N LEU A 135 -2.75 14.91 -7.67
CA LEU A 135 -2.71 15.15 -6.22
C LEU A 135 -1.64 14.29 -5.57
N GLU A 136 -0.61 14.97 -5.08
CA GLU A 136 0.53 14.33 -4.45
C GLU A 136 0.12 13.50 -3.23
N SER A 137 0.67 12.27 -3.08
CA SER A 137 0.45 11.44 -1.89
C SER A 137 1.76 11.07 -1.22
N HIS A 138 1.99 11.64 -0.03
CA HIS A 138 3.22 11.56 0.75
C HIS A 138 2.99 10.89 2.12
N LEU A 139 4.05 10.35 2.72
CA LEU A 139 4.08 9.75 4.08
C LEU A 139 3.05 8.64 4.41
N GLY A 140 2.49 7.99 3.39
CA GLY A 140 1.60 6.85 3.56
C GLY A 140 0.16 7.27 3.79
N ALA A 141 -0.70 6.87 2.85
CA ALA A 141 -2.14 6.95 2.97
C ALA A 141 -2.64 6.10 4.15
N ARG A 142 -3.86 6.38 4.61
CA ARG A 142 -4.61 5.55 5.54
C ARG A 142 -5.94 5.19 4.91
N THR A 143 -6.41 4.00 5.25
CA THR A 143 -7.70 3.48 4.80
C THR A 143 -8.58 3.24 6.02
N VAL A 144 -9.74 3.87 6.06
CA VAL A 144 -10.62 3.86 7.23
C VAL A 144 -12.03 4.22 6.80
N ASP A 145 -13.02 3.54 7.35
CA ASP A 145 -14.43 3.90 7.22
C ASP A 145 -14.68 5.16 8.06
N LEU A 146 -14.84 6.31 7.39
CA LEU A 146 -15.00 7.61 8.04
C LEU A 146 -16.46 8.02 8.19
N ASP A 147 -17.32 7.61 7.27
CA ASP A 147 -18.74 8.00 7.26
C ASP A 147 -19.68 6.93 7.81
N GLY A 148 -19.16 5.73 8.10
CA GLY A 148 -19.88 4.62 8.71
C GLY A 148 -20.72 3.82 7.72
N ASP A 149 -20.48 3.93 6.42
CA ASP A 149 -21.23 3.20 5.38
C ASP A 149 -20.70 1.79 5.10
N GLY A 150 -19.55 1.43 5.67
CA GLY A 150 -18.91 0.12 5.53
C GLY A 150 -17.77 0.12 4.52
N ASP A 151 -17.69 1.11 3.63
CA ASP A 151 -16.56 1.32 2.74
C ASP A 151 -15.42 2.04 3.46
N ARG A 152 -14.18 1.72 3.08
CA ARG A 152 -13.00 2.41 3.60
C ARG A 152 -12.62 3.58 2.69
N GLU A 153 -12.68 4.80 3.22
CA GLU A 153 -12.09 6.01 2.59
C GLU A 153 -10.57 5.92 2.53
N ILE A 154 -9.98 6.65 1.60
CA ILE A 154 -8.53 6.90 1.56
C ILE A 154 -8.26 8.32 2.07
N VAL A 155 -7.47 8.43 3.14
CA VAL A 155 -6.92 9.71 3.63
C VAL A 155 -5.44 9.77 3.31
N SER A 156 -5.00 10.83 2.66
CA SER A 156 -3.58 11.03 2.34
C SER A 156 -3.22 12.52 2.36
N ILE A 157 -1.93 12.82 2.23
CA ILE A 157 -1.40 14.17 2.39
C ILE A 157 -0.44 14.52 1.25
N GLY A 158 -0.46 15.78 0.80
CA GLY A 158 0.57 16.35 -0.07
C GLY A 158 1.68 17.02 0.73
N TRP A 159 2.93 16.93 0.26
CA TRP A 159 4.09 17.55 0.91
C TRP A 159 4.59 18.82 0.23
N ASP A 160 4.62 18.90 -1.10
CA ASP A 160 5.16 20.05 -1.84
C ASP A 160 4.08 20.96 -2.40
N ALA A 161 3.03 20.42 -3.04
CA ALA A 161 1.88 21.20 -3.47
C ALA A 161 0.72 20.33 -3.98
N PRO A 162 -0.53 20.61 -3.55
CA PRO A 162 -0.90 21.48 -2.43
C PRO A 162 -0.51 20.84 -1.09
N HIS A 163 -0.14 21.66 -0.09
CA HIS A 163 0.00 21.21 1.30
C HIS A 163 -1.40 20.96 1.90
N ALA A 164 -2.01 19.87 1.47
CA ALA A 164 -3.38 19.53 1.80
C ALA A 164 -3.46 18.13 2.39
N ILE A 165 -4.47 17.94 3.23
CA ILE A 165 -5.03 16.62 3.51
C ILE A 165 -6.12 16.42 2.46
N HIS A 166 -6.10 15.29 1.76
CA HIS A 166 -7.18 14.87 0.90
C HIS A 166 -7.84 13.61 1.45
N VAL A 167 -9.16 13.58 1.34
CA VAL A 167 -10.02 12.46 1.69
C VAL A 167 -10.73 12.04 0.41
N LEU A 168 -10.58 10.78 0.04
CA LEU A 168 -11.23 10.19 -1.12
C LEU A 168 -12.25 9.17 -0.64
N ARG A 169 -13.51 9.41 -1.00
CA ARG A 169 -14.63 8.52 -0.73
C ARG A 169 -14.50 7.23 -1.51
N ASN A 170 -14.80 6.11 -0.86
CA ASN A 170 -15.00 4.82 -1.51
C ASN A 170 -16.50 4.48 -1.49
N ASP A 171 -17.02 3.94 -2.59
CA ASP A 171 -18.45 3.58 -2.74
C ASP A 171 -18.57 2.12 -3.25
N ALA A 172 -17.60 1.27 -2.90
CA ALA A 172 -17.51 -0.11 -3.38
C ALA A 172 -18.60 -1.04 -2.81
N THR A 173 -19.07 -0.79 -1.60
CA THR A 173 -19.98 -1.61 -0.80
C THR A 173 -21.24 -0.83 -0.43
N VAL A 174 -22.11 -0.60 -1.40
CA VAL A 174 -23.48 -0.16 -1.07
C VAL A 174 -24.14 -1.25 -0.20
N PRO A 175 -24.65 -0.96 1.01
CA PRO A 175 -25.38 -1.94 1.81
C PRO A 175 -26.57 -2.45 1.00
N SER A 176 -26.75 -3.76 0.94
CA SER A 176 -27.77 -4.45 0.14
C SER A 176 -29.23 -4.06 0.43
N ASP A 177 -29.46 -3.20 1.44
CA ASP A 177 -30.76 -2.98 2.04
C ASP A 177 -31.30 -1.54 1.87
N ARG A 178 -30.68 -0.69 1.04
CA ARG A 178 -31.32 0.56 0.58
C ARG A 178 -32.00 0.34 -0.76
N GLU A 179 -33.32 0.28 -0.69
CA GLU A 179 -34.27 0.01 -1.76
C GLU A 179 -33.95 0.69 -3.10
N ALA A 180 -34.28 -0.07 -4.14
CA ALA A 180 -34.24 0.28 -5.54
C ALA A 180 -34.88 1.64 -5.85
N GLY A 181 -34.10 2.51 -6.49
CA GLY A 181 -34.64 3.63 -7.24
C GLY A 181 -33.67 4.81 -7.30
N GLN A 182 -32.99 4.95 -8.44
CA GLN A 182 -32.16 6.09 -8.87
C GLN A 182 -30.65 6.03 -8.59
N VAL A 183 -29.92 5.03 -9.11
CA VAL A 183 -28.51 5.25 -9.45
C VAL A 183 -28.16 4.46 -10.73
N PRO A 184 -27.60 5.08 -11.79
CA PRO A 184 -27.09 4.35 -12.96
C PRO A 184 -25.87 3.48 -12.58
N PRO A 185 -25.48 2.49 -13.41
CA PRO A 185 -24.46 1.51 -13.04
C PRO A 185 -23.10 2.16 -12.73
N ARG A 186 -22.41 1.57 -11.75
CA ARG A 186 -21.13 1.97 -11.16
C ARG A 186 -20.08 2.30 -12.23
N GLY A 187 -19.59 3.54 -12.19
CA GLY A 187 -18.41 4.00 -12.92
C GLY A 187 -17.26 4.22 -11.95
N ASP A 188 -16.04 4.07 -12.44
CA ASP A 188 -14.79 4.23 -11.70
C ASP A 188 -14.74 5.51 -10.85
N ILE A 189 -13.93 5.47 -9.79
CA ILE A 189 -13.64 6.57 -8.87
C ILE A 189 -13.36 7.85 -9.68
N VAL A 190 -14.28 8.82 -9.61
CA VAL A 190 -14.11 10.12 -10.28
C VAL A 190 -13.55 11.09 -9.24
N PRO A 191 -12.36 11.68 -9.46
CA PRO A 191 -11.88 12.75 -8.59
C PRO A 191 -12.82 13.95 -8.72
N GLN A 192 -13.42 14.38 -7.61
CA GLN A 192 -14.19 15.63 -7.59
C GLN A 192 -13.21 16.80 -7.67
N SER A 193 -13.39 17.64 -8.70
CA SER A 193 -12.77 18.97 -8.78
C SER A 193 -13.75 19.98 -8.18
N GLU A 194 -13.24 20.89 -7.35
CA GLU A 194 -13.90 22.18 -7.09
C GLU A 194 -13.73 23.12 -8.30
#